data_AF-A0ABD0Z843-F1
#
_entry.id   AF-A0ABD0Z843-F1
#
_cell.length_a   1.000
_cell.length_b   1.000
_cell.length_c   1.000
_cell.angle_alpha   90.00
_cell.angle_beta   90.00
_cell.angle_gamma   90.00
#
_symmetry.space_group_name_H-M   'P 1'
#
loop_
_entity.id
_entity.type
_entity.pdbx_description
1 polymer ?
#
loop_
_entity_poly.entity_id
_entity_poly.type
_entity_poly.pdbx_seq_one_letter_code
_entity_poly.pdbx_strand_id
1 'polypeptide(L)'
;MGDFTIQISSKLINQLAEGKDQPKRRVKKTKPKVSQQSKADQAKTHQDAEKPTPMAELPMQSPYFFPVPQQTAASTELESIKSVLKESEKVLEKLEIQEKNLVHEVTERAKDLREKEFKIPEPKPMPCSSDHEALTKCYKENINDPLKCSGLVWSFQDCARRLRQLVNPEKN
;
A
#
# COMPACT_ATOMS: atom_id res chain seq x y z
N MET A 1 35.76 -12.94 13.19
CA MET A 1 34.66 -12.07 12.77
C MET A 1 35.08 -11.49 11.42
N GLY A 2 34.32 -11.75 10.35
CA GLY A 2 34.74 -11.41 8.99
C GLY A 2 34.32 -9.99 8.63
N ASP A 3 35.24 -9.22 8.08
CA ASP A 3 35.01 -7.84 7.66
C ASP A 3 34.26 -7.82 6.32
N PHE A 4 32.96 -7.55 6.38
CA PHE A 4 32.14 -7.37 5.18
C PHE A 4 32.31 -5.94 4.66
N THR A 5 33.06 -5.80 3.56
CA THR A 5 33.14 -4.53 2.83
C THR A 5 32.03 -4.48 1.78
N ILE A 6 31.07 -3.59 1.97
CA ILE A 6 29.99 -3.37 1.01
C ILE A 6 30.51 -2.41 -0.07
N GLN A 7 30.69 -2.91 -1.29
CA GLN A 7 30.98 -2.07 -2.44
C GLN A 7 29.69 -1.66 -3.14
N ILE A 8 29.31 -0.40 -3.00
CA ILE A 8 28.15 0.17 -3.68
C ILE A 8 28.60 0.72 -5.02
N SER A 9 28.05 0.19 -6.12
CA SER A 9 28.36 0.68 -7.45
C SER A 9 27.86 2.11 -7.64
N SER A 10 28.65 2.96 -8.30
CA SER A 10 28.28 4.34 -8.66
C SER A 10 27.00 4.40 -9.50
N LYS A 11 26.70 3.33 -10.24
CA LYS A 11 25.47 3.19 -11.03
C LYS A 11 24.20 3.14 -10.16
N LEU A 12 24.28 2.50 -8.98
CA LEU A 12 23.17 2.44 -8.03
C LEU A 12 22.92 3.80 -7.38
N ILE A 13 24.00 4.52 -7.07
CA ILE A 13 23.94 5.87 -6.49
C ILE A 13 23.22 6.83 -7.46
N ASN A 14 23.57 6.77 -8.75
CA ASN A 14 22.94 7.61 -9.77
C ASN A 14 21.45 7.27 -9.98
N GLN A 15 21.07 5.99 -9.92
CA GLN A 15 19.66 5.56 -10.02
C GLN A 15 18.80 5.99 -8.81
N LEU A 16 19.40 6.14 -7.64
CA LEU A 16 18.72 6.64 -6.44
C LEU A 16 18.64 8.17 -6.41
N ALA A 17 19.67 8.85 -6.94
CA ALA A 17 19.73 10.31 -7.04
C ALA A 17 18.78 10.84 -8.13
N GLU A 18 18.66 10.13 -9.26
CA GLU A 18 17.67 10.39 -10.31
C GLU A 18 16.32 9.79 -9.90
N GLY A 19 15.74 10.34 -8.83
CA GLY A 19 14.38 10.02 -8.45
C GLY A 19 13.43 10.21 -9.63
N LYS A 20 12.79 9.11 -10.04
CA LYS A 20 11.47 9.07 -10.69
C LYS A 20 11.37 9.07 -12.22
N ASP A 21 12.32 8.52 -12.97
CA ASP A 21 12.07 8.11 -14.36
C ASP A 21 12.00 6.58 -14.52
N GLN A 22 10.80 6.06 -14.29
CA GLN A 22 10.43 4.68 -14.62
C GLN A 22 10.55 4.46 -16.15
N PRO A 23 11.36 3.52 -16.66
CA PRO A 23 11.17 3.05 -18.02
C PRO A 23 9.81 2.32 -18.06
N LYS A 24 8.83 2.94 -18.72
CA LYS A 24 7.50 2.35 -18.99
C LYS A 24 7.65 0.99 -19.66
N ARG A 25 7.68 -0.10 -18.88
CA ARG A 25 7.50 -1.46 -19.38
C ARG A 25 6.09 -1.56 -19.97
N ARG A 26 6.00 -1.64 -21.30
CA ARG A 26 4.75 -2.03 -21.98
C ARG A 26 4.42 -3.46 -21.59
N VAL A 27 3.43 -3.62 -20.70
CA VAL A 27 2.77 -4.91 -20.46
C VAL A 27 1.88 -5.19 -21.66
N LYS A 28 2.29 -6.12 -22.54
CA LYS A 28 1.41 -6.72 -23.54
C LYS A 28 0.37 -7.55 -22.76
N LYS A 29 -0.91 -7.15 -22.84
CA LYS A 29 -2.04 -7.93 -22.33
C LYS A 29 -2.14 -9.26 -23.08
N THR A 30 -1.81 -10.36 -22.42
CA THR A 30 -2.20 -11.70 -22.86
C THR A 30 -3.53 -12.04 -22.19
N LYS A 31 -4.60 -12.18 -22.98
CA LYS A 31 -5.91 -12.64 -22.49
C LYS A 31 -5.82 -14.12 -22.10
N PRO A 32 -6.32 -14.56 -20.92
CA PRO A 32 -6.61 -15.96 -20.68
C PRO A 32 -7.88 -16.36 -21.47
N LYS A 33 -7.75 -17.35 -22.35
CA LYS A 33 -8.89 -17.95 -23.05
C LYS A 33 -9.55 -18.95 -22.10
N VAL A 34 -10.70 -18.55 -21.54
CA VAL A 34 -11.64 -19.45 -20.85
C VAL A 34 -12.15 -20.46 -21.90
N SER A 35 -11.96 -21.75 -21.65
CA SER A 35 -12.59 -22.82 -22.43
C SER A 35 -13.84 -23.29 -21.68
N GLN A 36 -15.00 -22.84 -22.14
CA GLN A 36 -16.30 -23.33 -21.69
C GLN A 36 -16.66 -24.63 -22.42
N GLN A 37 -17.13 -25.58 -21.62
CA GLN A 37 -17.77 -26.85 -21.98
C GLN A 37 -19.13 -26.64 -22.68
N SER A 38 -19.40 -27.44 -23.71
CA SER A 38 -20.73 -27.88 -24.24
C SER A 38 -20.49 -28.51 -25.63
N LYS A 39 -21.12 -29.56 -26.17
CA LYS A 39 -22.35 -30.35 -25.98
C LYS A 39 -22.03 -31.73 -26.66
N ALA A 40 -22.42 -32.90 -26.15
CA ALA A 40 -23.75 -33.51 -26.26
C ALA A 40 -24.33 -33.49 -27.69
N ASP A 41 -23.90 -34.45 -28.51
CA ASP A 41 -24.53 -34.77 -29.80
C ASP A 41 -25.75 -35.67 -29.61
N GLN A 42 -26.92 -35.17 -30.01
CA GLN A 42 -28.14 -35.94 -30.21
C GLN A 42 -28.10 -36.54 -31.62
N ALA A 43 -28.01 -37.86 -31.71
CA ALA A 43 -28.24 -38.59 -32.96
C ALA A 43 -29.72 -38.99 -33.07
N LYS A 44 -30.28 -38.71 -34.25
CA LYS A 44 -31.67 -38.89 -34.66
C LYS A 44 -32.12 -40.36 -34.66
N THR A 45 -33.38 -40.53 -34.27
CA THR A 45 -34.29 -41.66 -34.50
C THR A 45 -34.29 -42.12 -35.96
N HIS A 46 -34.26 -43.44 -36.21
CA HIS A 46 -35.22 -44.18 -37.05
C HIS A 46 -34.91 -45.69 -36.92
N GLN A 47 -35.79 -46.41 -36.23
CA GLN A 47 -35.83 -47.87 -36.17
C GLN A 47 -36.71 -48.35 -37.32
N ASP A 48 -36.17 -49.25 -38.15
CA ASP A 48 -36.94 -50.14 -39.00
C ASP A 48 -36.82 -51.55 -38.41
N ALA A 49 -37.93 -52.26 -38.38
CA ALA A 49 -38.14 -53.49 -37.62
C ALA A 49 -37.67 -54.71 -38.42
N GLU A 50 -36.86 -55.58 -37.81
CA GLU A 50 -36.86 -57.02 -38.08
C GLU A 50 -36.14 -57.81 -36.95
N LYS A 51 -36.77 -58.89 -36.47
CA LYS A 51 -36.23 -59.97 -35.60
C LYS A 51 -36.03 -61.20 -36.53
N PRO A 52 -35.30 -62.31 -36.22
CA PRO A 52 -34.74 -62.75 -34.94
C PRO A 52 -33.40 -63.55 -34.91
N THR A 53 -32.99 -63.95 -33.68
CA THR A 53 -32.15 -65.13 -33.26
C THR A 53 -30.62 -65.15 -33.41
N PRO A 54 -29.85 -65.91 -32.58
CA PRO A 54 -30.03 -66.34 -31.19
C PRO A 54 -28.85 -65.90 -30.26
N MET A 55 -29.09 -65.84 -28.94
CA MET A 55 -28.06 -65.52 -27.94
C MET A 55 -27.05 -66.67 -27.77
N ALA A 56 -25.76 -66.36 -27.92
CA ALA A 56 -24.68 -67.20 -27.42
C ALA A 56 -24.39 -66.80 -25.95
N GLU A 57 -24.46 -67.80 -25.06
CA GLU A 57 -24.12 -67.69 -23.64
C GLU A 57 -22.69 -67.15 -23.45
N LEU A 58 -22.55 -66.08 -22.65
CA LEU A 58 -21.28 -65.64 -22.10
C LEU A 58 -21.21 -66.05 -20.61
N PRO A 59 -20.03 -66.48 -20.12
CA PRO A 59 -19.91 -67.21 -18.87
C PRO A 59 -20.16 -66.30 -17.66
N MET A 60 -20.85 -66.84 -16.66
CA MET A 60 -21.08 -66.24 -15.34
C MET A 60 -19.78 -65.68 -14.75
N GLN A 61 -19.73 -64.36 -14.58
CA GLN A 61 -18.64 -63.67 -13.91
C GLN A 61 -18.78 -63.85 -12.39
N SER A 62 -17.71 -64.32 -11.75
CA SER A 62 -17.61 -64.54 -10.30
C SER A 62 -17.77 -63.22 -9.52
N PRO A 63 -18.49 -63.16 -8.39
CA PRO A 63 -18.69 -61.93 -7.64
C PRO A 63 -17.42 -61.57 -6.87
N TYR A 64 -16.64 -60.63 -7.40
CA TYR A 64 -15.58 -59.97 -6.65
C TYR A 64 -16.21 -59.01 -5.63
N PHE A 65 -16.19 -59.39 -4.35
CA PHE A 65 -16.45 -58.46 -3.26
C PHE A 65 -15.23 -57.56 -3.06
N PHE A 66 -15.36 -56.27 -3.36
CA PHE A 66 -14.42 -55.26 -2.87
C PHE A 66 -14.79 -54.88 -1.42
N PRO A 67 -13.85 -54.87 -0.46
CA PRO A 67 -14.15 -54.42 0.88
C PRO A 67 -14.52 -52.94 0.84
N VAL A 68 -15.66 -52.60 1.41
CA VAL A 68 -16.08 -51.20 1.62
C VAL A 68 -15.03 -50.54 2.50
N PRO A 69 -14.43 -49.39 2.10
CA PRO A 69 -13.46 -48.69 2.94
C PRO A 69 -14.11 -48.36 4.27
N GLN A 70 -13.42 -48.63 5.38
CA GLN A 70 -13.87 -48.25 6.72
C GLN A 70 -14.02 -46.72 6.76
N GLN A 71 -15.26 -46.24 6.60
CA GLN A 71 -15.61 -44.82 6.51
C GLN A 71 -15.22 -44.03 7.78
N THR A 72 -15.04 -44.73 8.89
CA THR A 72 -14.69 -44.18 10.20
C THR A 72 -13.28 -43.57 10.25
N ALA A 73 -12.29 -44.19 9.59
CA ALA A 73 -10.90 -43.68 9.61
C ALA A 73 -10.74 -42.40 8.77
N ALA A 74 -11.44 -42.31 7.63
CA ALA A 74 -11.46 -41.12 6.80
C ALA A 74 -12.18 -39.94 7.49
N SER A 75 -13.22 -40.21 8.29
CA SER A 75 -13.90 -39.14 9.05
C SER A 75 -13.03 -38.54 10.16
N THR A 76 -12.22 -39.36 10.85
CA THR A 76 -11.35 -38.88 11.94
C THR A 76 -10.22 -37.99 11.44
N GLU A 77 -9.63 -38.29 10.28
CA GLU A 77 -8.61 -37.43 9.68
C GLU A 77 -9.19 -36.07 9.25
N LEU A 78 -10.40 -36.07 8.68
CA LEU A 78 -11.09 -34.84 8.30
C LEU A 78 -11.45 -33.97 9.51
N GLU A 79 -11.85 -34.57 10.63
CA GLU A 79 -12.10 -33.84 11.88
C GLU A 79 -10.81 -33.25 12.45
N SER A 80 -9.70 -34.00 12.39
CA SER A 80 -8.38 -33.51 12.78
C SER A 80 -7.97 -32.29 11.94
N ILE A 81 -8.11 -32.36 10.62
CA ILE A 81 -7.82 -31.24 9.71
C ILE A 81 -8.69 -30.02 10.03
N LYS A 82 -10.00 -30.20 10.25
CA LYS A 82 -10.91 -29.10 10.64
C LYS A 82 -10.51 -28.47 11.97
N SER A 83 -10.05 -29.26 12.93
CA SER A 83 -9.57 -28.76 14.22
C SER A 83 -8.34 -27.87 14.04
N VAL A 84 -7.36 -28.33 13.25
CA VAL A 84 -6.14 -27.56 12.94
C VAL A 84 -6.49 -26.24 12.23
N LEU A 85 -7.42 -26.26 11.27
CA LEU A 85 -7.85 -25.03 10.59
C LEU A 85 -8.49 -24.04 11.55
N LYS A 86 -9.37 -24.50 12.46
CA LYS A 86 -10.00 -23.65 13.47
C LYS A 86 -8.99 -23.09 14.47
N GLU A 87 -7.95 -23.84 14.80
CA GLU A 87 -6.86 -23.35 15.64
C GLU A 87 -6.02 -22.31 14.89
N SER A 88 -5.71 -22.55 13.61
CA SER A 88 -4.96 -21.60 12.78
C SER A 88 -5.67 -20.25 12.62
N GLU A 89 -7.00 -20.26 12.49
CA GLU A 89 -7.81 -19.05 12.41
C GLU A 89 -7.72 -18.22 13.71
N LYS A 90 -7.76 -18.88 14.88
CA LYS A 90 -7.57 -18.21 16.17
C LYS A 90 -6.18 -17.62 16.34
N VAL A 91 -5.15 -18.30 15.81
CA VAL A 91 -3.77 -17.77 15.84
C VAL A 91 -3.66 -16.55 14.93
N LEU A 92 -4.28 -16.58 13.74
CA LEU A 92 -4.32 -15.44 12.83
C LEU A 92 -4.99 -14.22 13.47
N GLU A 93 -6.13 -14.40 14.14
CA GLU A 93 -6.82 -13.30 14.84
C GLU A 93 -5.92 -12.67 15.92
N LYS A 94 -5.21 -13.50 16.70
CA LYS A 94 -4.26 -13.01 17.71
C LYS A 94 -3.10 -12.25 17.08
N LEU A 95 -2.55 -12.75 15.97
CA LEU A 95 -1.46 -12.08 15.25
C LEU A 95 -1.92 -10.75 14.67
N GLU A 96 -3.14 -10.67 14.14
CA GLU A 96 -3.71 -9.42 13.62
C GLU A 96 -3.83 -8.36 14.73
N ILE A 97 -4.23 -8.77 15.93
CA ILE A 97 -4.29 -7.87 17.10
C ILE A 97 -2.87 -7.41 17.49
N GLN A 98 -1.91 -8.32 17.53
CA GLN A 98 -0.51 -7.98 17.84
C GLN A 98 0.10 -7.03 16.80
N GLU A 99 -0.17 -7.25 15.53
CA GLU A 99 0.27 -6.38 14.44
C GLU A 99 -0.31 -4.97 14.60
N LYS A 100 -1.63 -4.84 14.84
CA LYS A 100 -2.27 -3.54 15.08
C LYS A 100 -1.66 -2.81 16.27
N ASN A 101 -1.41 -3.51 17.37
CA ASN A 101 -0.78 -2.93 18.56
C ASN A 101 0.66 -2.48 18.29
N LEU A 102 1.45 -3.28 17.57
CA LEU A 102 2.81 -2.95 17.21
C LEU A 102 2.86 -1.73 16.28
N VAL A 103 1.99 -1.68 15.27
CA VAL A 103 1.87 -0.53 14.36
C VAL A 103 1.51 0.73 15.12
N HIS A 104 0.57 0.64 16.06
CA HIS A 104 0.21 1.78 16.92
C HIS A 104 1.41 2.24 17.75
N GLU A 105 2.11 1.33 18.45
CA GLU A 105 3.27 1.67 19.26
C GLU A 105 4.40 2.31 18.44
N VAL A 106 4.73 1.73 17.30
CA VAL A 106 5.77 2.26 16.40
C VAL A 106 5.38 3.64 15.88
N THR A 107 4.10 3.84 15.54
CA THR A 107 3.61 5.14 15.07
C THR A 107 3.71 6.20 16.16
N GLU A 108 3.29 5.90 17.39
CA GLU A 108 3.36 6.84 18.50
C GLU A 108 4.81 7.14 18.89
N ARG A 109 5.69 6.13 18.93
CA ARG A 109 7.14 6.34 19.14
C ARG A 109 7.76 7.20 18.04
N ALA A 110 7.38 7.00 16.77
CA ALA A 110 7.87 7.80 15.66
C ALA A 110 7.44 9.27 15.78
N LYS A 111 6.19 9.53 16.22
CA LYS A 111 5.72 10.89 16.51
C LYS A 111 6.50 11.51 17.67
N ASP A 112 6.66 10.78 18.76
CA ASP A 112 7.39 11.23 19.95
C ASP A 112 8.86 11.59 19.62
N LEU A 113 9.56 10.73 18.88
CA LEU A 113 10.91 11.01 18.39
C LEU A 113 10.95 12.25 17.50
N ARG A 114 9.97 12.38 16.58
CA ARG A 114 9.88 13.56 15.72
C ARG A 114 9.69 14.84 16.53
N GLU A 115 8.90 14.81 17.59
CA GLU A 115 8.65 15.98 18.44
C GLU A 115 9.83 16.33 19.36
N LYS A 116 10.54 15.33 19.87
CA LYS A 116 11.65 15.52 20.80
C LYS A 116 12.97 15.85 20.12
N GLU A 117 13.32 15.10 19.07
CA GLU A 117 14.65 15.15 18.47
C GLU A 117 14.67 15.92 17.14
N PHE A 118 13.58 15.81 16.37
CA PHE A 118 13.55 16.32 14.99
C PHE A 118 12.59 17.48 14.79
N LYS A 119 12.09 18.08 15.88
CA LYS A 119 11.24 19.27 15.77
C LYS A 119 12.11 20.43 15.33
N ILE A 120 11.95 20.82 14.07
CA ILE A 120 12.54 22.05 13.54
C ILE A 120 12.07 23.17 14.46
N PRO A 121 12.98 23.97 15.05
CA PRO A 121 12.62 25.13 15.85
C PRO A 121 11.60 25.96 15.07
N GLU A 122 10.52 26.36 15.73
CA GLU A 122 9.50 27.15 15.04
C GLU A 122 10.17 28.35 14.37
N PRO A 123 9.83 28.61 13.09
CA PRO A 123 10.47 29.68 12.35
C PRO A 123 10.27 30.97 13.16
N LYS A 124 11.38 31.65 13.46
CA LYS A 124 11.34 32.91 14.19
C LYS A 124 10.35 33.84 13.48
N PRO A 125 9.48 34.55 14.23
CA PRO A 125 8.48 35.42 13.62
C PRO A 125 9.20 36.42 12.71
N MET A 126 8.57 36.71 11.57
CA MET A 126 9.14 37.63 10.59
C MET A 126 9.45 38.97 11.28
N PRO A 127 10.71 39.42 11.25
CA PRO A 127 11.08 40.67 11.89
C PRO A 127 10.30 41.85 11.29
N CYS A 128 9.75 42.74 12.12
CA CYS A 128 8.83 43.82 11.70
C CYS A 128 7.45 43.37 11.22
N SER A 129 6.97 42.19 11.65
CA SER A 129 5.63 41.70 11.29
C SER A 129 4.50 42.68 11.61
N SER A 130 4.54 43.34 12.77
CA SER A 130 3.53 44.31 13.19
C SER A 130 3.43 45.51 12.23
N ASP A 131 4.57 46.15 11.94
CA ASP A 131 4.62 47.29 11.00
C ASP A 131 4.23 46.86 9.58
N HIS A 132 4.66 45.67 9.16
CA HIS A 132 4.31 45.10 7.86
C HIS A 132 2.81 44.83 7.73
N GLU A 133 2.17 44.28 8.76
CA GLU A 133 0.73 44.02 8.78
C GLU A 133 -0.06 45.33 8.76
N ALA A 134 0.34 46.31 9.57
CA ALA A 134 -0.28 47.64 9.58
C ALA A 134 -0.17 48.33 8.20
N LEU A 135 1.01 48.27 7.58
CA LEU A 135 1.25 48.80 6.24
C LEU A 135 0.38 48.11 5.19
N THR A 136 0.34 46.77 5.23
CA THR A 136 -0.47 45.95 4.32
C THR A 136 -1.95 46.29 4.46
N LYS A 137 -2.44 46.44 5.69
CA LYS A 137 -3.82 46.83 5.98
C LYS A 137 -4.13 48.21 5.43
N CYS A 138 -3.25 49.19 5.64
CA CYS A 138 -3.45 50.54 5.12
C CYS A 138 -3.52 50.57 3.60
N TYR A 139 -2.66 49.85 2.89
CA TYR A 139 -2.71 49.80 1.42
C TYR A 139 -3.98 49.12 0.90
N LYS A 140 -4.48 48.09 1.60
CA LYS A 140 -5.76 47.45 1.26
C LYS A 140 -6.94 48.41 1.43
N GLU A 141 -6.89 49.29 2.43
CA GLU A 141 -7.93 50.29 2.70
C GLU A 141 -7.82 51.52 1.78
N ASN A 142 -6.60 51.86 1.32
CA ASN A 142 -6.31 53.08 0.55
C ASN A 142 -5.76 52.77 -0.86
N ILE A 143 -6.41 51.88 -1.61
CA ILE A 143 -5.97 51.43 -2.94
C ILE A 143 -5.81 52.61 -3.92
N ASN A 144 -6.73 53.57 -3.86
CA ASN A 144 -6.76 54.73 -4.77
C ASN A 144 -5.80 55.84 -4.34
N ASP A 145 -5.33 55.83 -3.10
CA ASP A 145 -4.44 56.86 -2.55
C ASP A 145 -3.39 56.22 -1.61
N PRO A 146 -2.40 55.50 -2.18
CA PRO A 146 -1.39 54.78 -1.39
C PRO A 146 -0.48 55.70 -0.56
N LEU A 147 -0.43 57.01 -0.89
CA LEU A 147 0.45 57.97 -0.20
C LEU A 147 -0.01 58.27 1.23
N LYS A 148 -1.28 58.04 1.56
CA LYS A 148 -1.81 58.09 2.93
C LYS A 148 -1.11 57.11 3.88
N CYS A 149 -0.56 56.02 3.35
CA CYS A 149 0.16 55.02 4.13
C CYS A 149 1.62 55.36 4.39
N SER A 150 2.10 56.53 3.93
CA SER A 150 3.51 56.94 4.04
C SER A 150 4.07 56.85 5.47
N GLY A 151 3.31 57.25 6.50
CA GLY A 151 3.75 57.12 7.89
C GLY A 151 4.05 55.68 8.32
N LEU A 152 3.28 54.71 7.84
CA LEU A 152 3.49 53.28 8.10
C LEU A 152 4.64 52.70 7.26
N VAL A 153 4.89 53.27 6.08
CA VAL A 153 6.10 52.94 5.29
C VAL A 153 7.35 53.34 6.06
N TRP A 154 7.36 54.54 6.65
CA TRP A 154 8.47 55.02 7.47
C TRP A 154 8.70 54.13 8.70
N SER A 155 7.65 53.73 9.42
CA SER A 155 7.80 52.85 10.59
C SER A 155 8.37 51.48 10.20
N PHE A 156 7.86 50.87 9.13
CA PHE A 156 8.38 49.61 8.61
C PHE A 156 9.85 49.73 8.16
N GLN A 157 10.19 50.81 7.46
CA GLN A 157 11.56 51.09 7.03
C GLN A 157 12.52 51.25 8.22
N ASP A 158 12.09 51.94 9.27
CA ASP A 158 12.86 52.14 10.49
C ASP A 158 13.11 50.84 11.22
N CYS A 159 12.08 50.00 11.35
CA CYS A 159 12.21 48.68 11.93
C CYS A 159 13.20 47.82 11.12
N ALA A 160 13.06 47.77 9.80
CA ALA A 160 13.97 47.02 8.91
C ALA A 160 15.42 47.53 9.01
N ARG A 161 15.62 48.84 9.15
CA ARG A 161 16.93 49.46 9.32
C ARG A 161 17.59 49.06 10.63
N ARG A 162 16.86 49.10 11.75
CA ARG A 162 17.37 48.67 13.07
C ARG A 162 17.76 47.20 13.08
N LEU A 163 16.98 46.33 12.44
CA LEU A 163 17.31 44.91 12.32
C LEU A 163 18.58 44.66 11.52
N ARG A 164 18.79 45.38 10.42
CA ARG A 164 20.03 45.27 9.63
C ARG A 164 21.28 45.61 10.45
N GLN A 165 21.16 46.55 11.38
CA GLN A 165 22.23 46.93 12.31
C GLN A 165 22.48 45.84 13.37
N LEU A 166 21.43 45.21 13.89
CA LEU A 166 21.55 44.11 14.87
C LEU A 166 22.17 42.84 14.28
N VAL A 167 21.97 42.57 12.99
CA VAL A 167 22.53 41.38 12.31
C VAL A 167 23.98 41.60 11.87
N ASN A 168 24.45 42.85 11.78
CA ASN A 168 25.84 43.19 11.42
C ASN A 168 26.47 44.14 12.45
N PRO A 169 26.78 43.67 13.68
CA PRO A 169 27.36 44.53 14.71
C PRO A 169 28.83 44.94 14.43
N GLU A 170 29.55 44.26 13.53
CA GLU A 170 30.98 44.50 13.25
C GLU A 170 31.25 45.23 11.93
N LYS A 171 30.78 46.49 11.84
CA LYS A 171 31.40 47.51 10.98
C LYS A 171 31.24 48.87 11.66
N ASN A 172 31.99 49.08 12.73
CA ASN A 172 32.42 50.39 13.22
C ASN A 172 33.63 50.20 14.14
#